data_AF-A0A924UZH8-F1
#
_entry.id   AF-A0A924UZH8-F1
#
_cell.length_a   1.000
_cell.length_b   1.000
_cell.length_c   1.000
_cell.angle_alpha   90.00
_cell.angle_beta   90.00
_cell.angle_gamma   90.00
#
_symmetry.space_group_name_H-M   'P 1'
#
loop_
_entity.id
_entity.type
_entity.pdbx_description
1 polymer ?
#
loop_
_entity_poly.entity_id
_entity_poly.type
_entity_poly.pdbx_seq_one_letter_code
_entity_poly.pdbx_strand_id
1 'polypeptide(L)'
;MDILDEFDIKIIKELEKDGRMAYSAIATHLKISNTMVHQRINRLTEQGIITGIKPVINEKKVGYDWGSFTGITLNKDQDSNRIIEELKKIPEITECYYITGSFTLYVKIIAKDHEHMRSVLYEKIDTIPGIAKTDSIIELGCAFKRNVSL
;
A
#
# COMPACT_ATOMS: atom_id res chain seq x y z
N MET A 1 -10.67 -20.22 -14.87
CA MET A 1 -10.02 -21.04 -13.82
C MET A 1 -9.85 -20.08 -12.66
N ASP A 2 -10.77 -20.11 -11.70
CA ASP A 2 -10.77 -19.11 -10.64
C ASP A 2 -9.54 -19.32 -9.75
N ILE A 3 -8.75 -18.26 -9.60
CA ILE A 3 -7.50 -18.25 -8.81
C ILE A 3 -7.80 -18.54 -7.33
N LEU A 4 -9.04 -18.31 -6.90
CA LEU A 4 -9.55 -18.47 -5.54
C LEU A 4 -10.81 -19.32 -5.56
N ASP A 5 -10.93 -20.25 -4.62
CA ASP A 5 -12.19 -20.93 -4.37
C ASP A 5 -13.03 -20.22 -3.28
N GLU A 6 -14.26 -20.70 -3.09
CA GLU A 6 -15.21 -20.11 -2.15
C GLU A 6 -14.68 -20.07 -0.71
N PHE A 7 -13.91 -21.08 -0.28
CA PHE A 7 -13.32 -21.10 1.05
C PHE A 7 -12.18 -20.11 1.18
N ASP A 8 -11.36 -19.94 0.15
CA ASP A 8 -10.32 -18.91 0.15
C ASP A 8 -10.92 -17.52 0.33
N ILE A 9 -11.98 -17.20 -0.43
CA ILE A 9 -12.68 -15.91 -0.34
C ILE A 9 -13.26 -15.71 1.07
N LYS A 10 -13.91 -16.73 1.62
CA LYS A 10 -14.48 -16.66 2.98
C LYS A 10 -13.40 -16.48 4.05
N ILE A 11 -12.27 -17.18 3.94
CA ILE A 11 -11.14 -17.03 4.87
C ILE A 11 -10.59 -15.60 4.81
N ILE A 12 -10.37 -15.07 3.60
CA ILE A 12 -9.89 -13.68 3.43
C ILE A 12 -10.88 -12.69 4.06
N LYS A 13 -12.18 -12.85 3.83
CA LYS A 13 -13.23 -11.99 4.43
C LYS A 13 -13.24 -12.01 5.96
N GLU A 14 -12.91 -13.14 6.59
CA GLU A 14 -12.78 -13.20 8.04
C GLU A 14 -11.51 -12.45 8.52
N LEU A 15 -10.38 -12.65 7.84
CA LEU A 15 -9.13 -11.95 8.14
C LEU A 15 -9.18 -10.44 7.86
N GLU A 16 -9.99 -9.99 6.90
CA GLU A 16 -10.20 -8.56 6.65
C GLU A 16 -10.94 -7.86 7.80
N LYS A 17 -11.83 -8.58 8.48
CA LYS A 17 -12.52 -8.06 9.68
C LYS A 17 -11.57 -7.98 10.87
N ASP A 18 -10.79 -9.04 11.08
CA ASP A 18 -9.78 -9.12 12.12
C ASP A 18 -8.59 -9.97 11.65
N GLY A 19 -7.49 -9.31 11.31
CA GLY A 19 -6.27 -9.99 10.89
C GLY A 19 -5.63 -10.86 11.98
N ARG A 20 -6.03 -10.70 13.24
CA ARG A 20 -5.54 -11.50 14.38
C ARG A 20 -6.46 -12.68 14.71
N MET A 21 -7.51 -12.90 13.94
CA MET A 21 -8.48 -13.95 14.21
C MET A 21 -7.80 -15.33 14.24
N ALA A 22 -8.04 -16.08 15.31
CA ALA A 22 -7.48 -17.43 15.44
C ALA A 22 -8.04 -18.33 14.33
N TYR A 23 -7.18 -19.12 13.69
CA TYR A 23 -7.59 -20.00 12.60
C TYR A 23 -8.61 -21.04 13.05
N SER A 24 -8.59 -21.43 14.33
CA SER A 24 -9.61 -22.30 14.94
C SER A 24 -10.99 -21.64 14.98
N ALA A 25 -11.08 -20.33 15.17
CA ALA A 25 -12.33 -19.58 15.13
C ALA A 25 -12.86 -19.50 13.69
N ILE A 26 -11.98 -19.21 12.72
CA ILE A 26 -12.31 -19.24 11.29
C ILE A 26 -12.83 -20.63 10.89
N ALA A 27 -12.13 -21.69 11.30
CA ALA A 27 -12.50 -23.08 11.03
C ALA A 27 -13.89 -23.43 11.59
N THR A 28 -14.17 -23.00 12.83
CA THR A 28 -15.48 -23.17 13.47
C THR A 28 -16.57 -22.43 12.71
N HIS A 29 -16.34 -21.17 12.33
CA HIS A 29 -17.32 -20.35 11.61
C HIS A 29 -17.62 -20.92 10.21
N LEU A 30 -16.59 -21.39 9.51
CA LEU A 30 -16.69 -21.94 8.15
C LEU A 30 -17.03 -23.45 8.11
N LYS A 31 -17.16 -24.11 9.27
CA LYS A 31 -17.42 -25.55 9.41
C LYS A 31 -16.43 -26.44 8.65
N ILE A 32 -15.15 -26.09 8.72
CA ILE A 32 -14.03 -26.86 8.14
C ILE A 32 -12.97 -27.16 9.22
N SER A 33 -11.98 -27.99 8.89
CA SER A 33 -10.92 -28.32 9.84
C SER A 33 -9.92 -27.16 9.98
N ASN A 34 -9.35 -27.00 11.19
CA ASN A 34 -8.29 -26.01 11.42
C ASN A 34 -7.09 -26.22 10.48
N THR A 35 -6.73 -27.49 10.21
CA THR A 35 -5.67 -27.85 9.27
C THR A 35 -5.94 -27.32 7.85
N MET A 36 -7.20 -27.38 7.39
CA MET A 36 -7.57 -26.87 6.06
C MET A 36 -7.43 -25.34 6.00
N VAL A 37 -7.80 -24.61 7.05
CA VAL A 37 -7.60 -23.15 7.12
C VAL A 37 -6.11 -22.82 7.06
N HIS A 38 -5.28 -23.51 7.87
CA HIS A 38 -3.82 -23.34 7.85
C HIS A 38 -3.23 -23.56 6.46
N GLN A 39 -3.58 -24.66 5.78
CA GLN A 39 -3.07 -24.97 4.45
C GLN A 39 -3.47 -23.90 3.42
N ARG A 40 -4.71 -23.41 3.48
CA ARG A 40 -5.20 -22.38 2.56
C ARG A 40 -4.50 -21.05 2.78
N ILE A 41 -4.37 -20.59 4.02
CA ILE A 41 -3.69 -19.32 4.32
C ILE A 41 -2.22 -19.39 3.91
N ASN A 42 -1.53 -20.51 4.18
CA ASN A 42 -0.14 -20.70 3.74
C ASN A 42 -0.04 -20.61 2.22
N ARG A 43 -0.91 -21.34 1.48
CA ARG A 43 -0.94 -21.28 0.01
C ARG A 43 -1.23 -19.87 -0.50
N LEU A 44 -2.20 -19.16 0.06
CA LEU A 44 -2.55 -17.79 -0.33
C LEU A 44 -1.39 -16.82 -0.08
N THR A 45 -0.60 -17.05 0.97
CA THR A 45 0.59 -16.27 1.29
C THR A 45 1.74 -16.59 0.34
N GLU A 46 2.00 -17.87 0.07
CA GLU A 46 3.01 -18.33 -0.90
C GLU A 46 2.74 -17.85 -2.32
N GLN A 47 1.46 -17.74 -2.70
CA GLN A 47 1.02 -17.21 -3.99
C GLN A 47 1.06 -15.67 -4.05
N GLY A 48 1.38 -14.99 -2.95
CA GLY A 48 1.41 -13.53 -2.88
C GLY A 48 0.04 -12.85 -2.91
N ILE A 49 -1.05 -13.61 -2.73
CA ILE A 49 -2.41 -13.07 -2.64
C ILE A 49 -2.58 -12.39 -1.27
N ILE A 50 -2.17 -13.06 -0.20
CA ILE A 50 -1.98 -12.43 1.11
C ILE A 50 -0.53 -11.96 1.18
N THR A 51 -0.31 -10.67 0.96
CA THR A 51 1.03 -10.06 1.03
C THR A 51 1.47 -9.72 2.45
N GLY A 52 0.55 -9.77 3.41
CA GLY A 52 0.85 -9.62 4.83
C GLY A 52 -0.38 -9.25 5.65
N ILE A 53 -0.24 -9.38 6.96
CA ILE A 53 -1.22 -8.93 7.95
C ILE A 53 -0.54 -7.85 8.78
N LYS A 54 -1.04 -6.61 8.69
CA LYS A 54 -0.43 -5.43 9.31
C LYS A 54 -1.45 -4.66 10.15
N PRO A 55 -1.03 -3.99 11.23
CA PRO A 55 -1.92 -3.08 11.94
C PRO A 55 -2.36 -1.94 11.02
N VAL A 56 -3.63 -1.57 11.12
CA VAL A 56 -4.16 -0.35 10.47
C VAL A 56 -3.92 0.82 11.42
N ILE A 57 -3.08 1.77 11.00
CA ILE A 57 -2.64 2.89 11.84
C ILE A 57 -3.46 4.13 11.50
N ASN A 58 -3.93 4.85 12.51
CA ASN A 58 -4.44 6.21 12.33
C ASN A 58 -3.26 7.18 12.27
N GLU A 59 -2.85 7.52 11.04
CA GLU A 59 -1.71 8.39 10.73
C GLU A 59 -1.75 9.73 11.50
N LYS A 60 -2.90 10.41 11.53
CA LYS A 60 -3.08 11.67 12.27
C LYS A 60 -2.85 11.51 13.78
N LYS A 61 -3.34 10.42 14.37
CA LYS A 61 -3.16 10.16 15.81
C LYS A 61 -1.72 9.85 16.20
N VAL A 62 -0.86 9.52 15.24
CA VAL A 62 0.58 9.31 15.46
C VAL A 62 1.43 10.48 14.98
N GLY A 63 0.82 11.65 14.72
CA GLY A 63 1.50 12.90 14.41
C GLY A 63 1.84 13.11 12.94
N TYR A 64 1.16 12.39 12.04
CA TYR A 64 1.24 12.61 10.60
C TYR A 64 -0.02 13.32 10.10
N ASP A 65 0.03 14.64 10.05
CA ASP A 65 -1.13 15.49 9.74
C ASP A 65 -1.17 15.98 8.29
N TRP A 66 -0.12 15.73 7.51
CA TRP A 66 -0.03 16.17 6.11
C TRP A 66 0.10 15.00 5.15
N GLY A 67 -0.81 14.92 4.17
CA GLY A 67 -0.72 13.98 3.06
C GLY A 67 -0.64 14.69 1.73
N SER A 68 0.01 14.09 0.74
CA SER A 68 -0.06 14.53 -0.65
C SER A 68 -0.14 13.35 -1.62
N PHE A 69 -0.76 13.62 -2.76
CA PHE A 69 -0.61 12.82 -3.96
C PHE A 69 0.26 13.59 -4.93
N THR A 70 1.37 13.00 -5.35
CA THR A 70 2.40 13.71 -6.13
C THR A 70 2.68 12.95 -7.42
N GLY A 71 2.41 13.62 -8.55
CA GLY A 71 2.87 13.18 -9.86
C GLY A 71 4.35 13.48 -10.05
N ILE A 72 5.10 12.53 -10.60
CA ILE A 72 6.53 12.64 -10.89
C ILE A 72 6.75 12.40 -12.37
N THR A 73 7.30 13.40 -13.05
CA THR A 73 7.76 13.31 -14.44
C THR A 73 9.25 13.02 -14.45
N LEU A 74 9.67 12.01 -15.21
CA LEU A 74 11.08 11.67 -15.39
C LEU A 74 11.64 12.32 -16.66
N ASN A 75 12.95 12.58 -16.67
CA ASN A 75 13.66 13.01 -17.89
C ASN A 75 13.65 11.92 -18.96
N LYS A 76 13.71 10.65 -18.54
CA LYS A 76 13.67 9.47 -19.39
C LYS A 76 12.91 8.34 -18.68
N ASP A 77 11.84 7.84 -19.28
CA ASP A 77 10.99 6.81 -18.65
C ASP A 77 11.73 5.50 -18.36
N GLN A 78 12.78 5.18 -19.13
CA GLN A 78 13.63 3.99 -18.90
C GLN A 78 14.36 4.02 -17.54
N ASP A 79 14.52 5.19 -16.92
CA ASP A 79 15.19 5.33 -15.61
C ASP A 79 14.27 5.01 -14.42
N SER A 80 12.98 4.76 -14.68
CA SER A 80 11.93 4.53 -13.67
C SER A 80 12.32 3.49 -12.63
N ASN A 81 12.82 2.32 -13.03
CA ASN A 81 13.20 1.26 -12.08
C ASN A 81 14.26 1.73 -11.07
N ARG A 82 15.32 2.41 -11.53
CA ARG A 82 16.36 2.94 -10.64
C ARG A 82 15.80 4.01 -9.71
N ILE A 83 14.97 4.90 -10.24
CA ILE A 83 14.36 5.99 -9.47
C ILE A 83 13.40 5.44 -8.41
N ILE A 84 12.63 4.39 -8.72
CA ILE A 84 11.77 3.71 -7.76
C ILE A 84 12.58 3.12 -6.60
N GLU A 85 13.75 2.53 -6.86
CA GLU A 85 14.62 2.03 -5.79
C GLU A 85 15.15 3.17 -4.88
N GLU A 86 15.34 4.38 -5.40
CA GLU A 86 15.65 5.55 -4.56
C GLU A 86 14.42 6.05 -3.79
N LEU A 87 13.25 6.13 -4.45
CA LEU A 87 11.99 6.54 -3.81
C LEU A 87 11.60 5.58 -2.67
N LYS A 88 11.83 4.27 -2.80
CA LYS A 88 11.60 3.27 -1.74
C LYS A 88 12.40 3.55 -0.46
N LYS A 89 13.52 4.27 -0.53
CA LYS A 89 14.34 4.63 0.63
C LYS A 89 13.75 5.82 1.41
N ILE A 90 12.74 6.48 0.86
CA ILE A 90 12.05 7.61 1.48
C ILE A 90 10.80 7.06 2.19
N PRO A 91 10.83 6.89 3.53
CA PRO A 91 9.76 6.21 4.26
C PRO A 91 8.43 6.97 4.27
N GLU A 92 8.46 8.27 3.98
CA GLU A 92 7.26 9.09 3.85
C GLU A 92 6.46 8.75 2.58
N ILE A 93 7.08 8.11 1.58
CA ILE A 93 6.39 7.60 0.40
C ILE A 93 5.74 6.26 0.77
N THR A 94 4.42 6.26 0.96
CA THR A 94 3.67 5.08 1.42
C THR A 94 3.13 4.25 0.27
N GLU A 95 2.95 4.85 -0.91
CA GLU A 95 2.47 4.17 -2.12
C GLU A 95 3.14 4.79 -3.35
N CYS A 96 3.44 3.98 -4.36
CA CYS A 96 4.03 4.41 -5.63
C CYS A 96 3.45 3.59 -6.78
N TYR A 97 2.96 4.28 -7.80
CA TYR A 97 2.25 3.67 -8.92
C TYR A 97 2.86 4.10 -10.24
N TYR A 98 2.91 3.16 -11.19
CA TYR A 98 2.95 3.50 -12.61
C TYR A 98 1.55 3.93 -13.03
N ILE A 99 1.45 5.06 -13.72
CA ILE A 99 0.17 5.57 -14.21
C ILE A 99 0.25 5.91 -15.70
N THR A 100 -0.91 5.96 -16.34
CA THR A 100 -1.05 6.59 -17.66
C THR A 100 -1.32 8.09 -17.47
N GLY A 101 -1.11 8.89 -18.51
CA GLY A 101 -1.36 10.33 -18.49
C GLY A 101 -0.07 11.15 -18.44
N SER A 102 -0.11 12.29 -17.75
CA SER A 102 0.94 13.33 -17.82
C SER A 102 2.20 13.07 -16.99
N PHE A 103 2.18 12.07 -16.11
CA PHE A 103 3.30 11.74 -15.22
C PHE A 103 3.72 10.29 -15.43
N THR A 104 5.01 10.01 -15.20
CA THR A 104 5.54 8.65 -15.30
C THR A 104 5.18 7.85 -14.05
N LEU A 105 5.25 8.48 -12.87
CA LEU A 105 4.91 7.88 -11.57
C LEU A 105 3.92 8.76 -10.81
N TYR A 106 3.13 8.13 -9.94
CA TYR A 106 2.24 8.80 -9.01
C TYR A 106 2.44 8.22 -7.62
N VAL A 107 2.75 9.08 -6.64
CA VAL A 107 3.10 8.64 -5.28
C VAL A 107 2.16 9.22 -4.25
N LYS A 108 1.92 8.47 -3.18
CA LYS A 108 1.29 8.97 -1.96
C LYS A 108 2.37 9.24 -0.92
N ILE A 109 2.38 10.45 -0.37
CA ILE A 109 3.34 10.89 0.64
C ILE A 109 2.58 11.24 1.92
N ILE A 110 3.04 10.73 3.06
CA ILE A 110 2.50 11.04 4.39
C ILE A 110 3.62 11.65 5.24
N ALA A 111 3.45 12.90 5.65
CA ALA A 111 4.39 13.70 6.41
C ALA A 111 3.77 14.19 7.74
N LYS A 112 4.64 14.74 8.59
CA LYS A 112 4.25 15.21 9.94
C LYS A 112 3.50 16.52 9.84
N ASP A 113 4.11 17.48 9.15
CA ASP A 113 3.59 18.81 8.91
C ASP A 113 4.01 19.33 7.51
N HIS A 114 3.71 20.60 7.17
CA HIS A 114 4.09 21.18 5.88
C HIS A 114 5.59 21.30 5.71
N GLU A 115 6.36 21.50 6.78
CA GLU A 115 7.80 21.73 6.69
C GLU A 115 8.48 20.40 6.42
N HIS A 116 8.02 19.35 7.11
CA HIS A 116 8.43 17.99 6.81
C HIS A 116 8.07 17.60 5.37
N MET A 117 6.86 17.92 4.89
CA MET A 117 6.47 17.68 3.49
C MET A 117 7.37 18.44 2.51
N ARG A 118 7.67 19.71 2.78
CA ARG A 118 8.58 20.54 1.97
C ARG A 118 9.97 19.89 1.89
N SER A 119 10.53 19.45 3.02
CA SER A 119 11.82 18.75 3.05
C SER A 119 11.77 17.44 2.26
N VAL A 120 10.71 16.63 2.40
CA VAL A 120 10.55 15.40 1.61
C VAL A 120 10.55 15.69 0.10
N LEU A 121 9.78 16.70 -0.34
CA LEU A 121 9.70 17.05 -1.75
C LEU A 121 11.03 17.60 -2.29
N TYR A 122 11.57 18.66 -1.67
CA TYR A 122 12.69 19.41 -2.24
C TYR A 122 14.07 18.85 -1.87
N GLU A 123 14.22 18.25 -0.69
CA GLU A 123 15.52 17.79 -0.17
C GLU A 123 15.71 16.29 -0.36
N LYS A 124 14.63 15.51 -0.52
CA LYS A 124 14.71 14.07 -0.81
C LYS A 124 14.34 13.76 -2.25
N ILE A 125 13.12 14.07 -2.68
CA ILE A 125 12.61 13.66 -4.01
C ILE A 125 13.30 14.42 -5.13
N ASP A 126 13.25 15.76 -5.14
CA ASP A 126 13.79 16.58 -6.24
C ASP A 126 15.32 16.42 -6.42
N THR A 127 16.02 15.92 -5.40
CA THR A 127 17.47 15.63 -5.47
C THR A 127 17.79 14.34 -6.23
N ILE A 128 16.82 13.48 -6.49
CA ILE A 128 17.02 12.20 -7.19
C ILE A 128 17.32 12.49 -8.67
N PRO A 129 18.51 12.12 -9.17
CA PRO A 129 18.86 12.35 -10.57
C PRO A 129 17.89 11.64 -11.51
N GLY A 130 17.36 12.38 -12.50
CA GLY A 130 16.42 11.86 -13.49
C GLY A 130 14.97 12.27 -13.24
N ILE A 131 14.65 12.85 -12.08
CA ILE A 131 13.36 13.53 -11.86
C ILE A 131 13.41 14.89 -12.56
N ALA A 132 12.40 15.17 -13.39
CA ALA A 132 12.29 16.41 -14.17
C ALA A 132 11.34 17.42 -13.50
N LYS A 133 10.22 16.93 -12.98
CA LYS A 133 9.17 17.75 -12.37
C LYS A 133 8.39 16.92 -11.36
N THR A 134 8.02 17.55 -10.25
CA THR A 134 7.01 17.07 -9.31
C THR A 134 5.78 17.98 -9.33
N ASP A 135 4.59 17.41 -9.19
CA ASP A 135 3.32 18.14 -9.12
C ASP A 135 2.46 17.53 -8.02
N SER A 136 2.21 18.30 -6.95
CA SER A 136 1.65 17.77 -5.70
C SER A 136 0.27 18.34 -5.40
N ILE A 137 -0.66 17.46 -5.06
CA ILE A 137 -2.01 17.75 -4.60
C ILE A 137 -2.10 17.38 -3.12
N ILE A 138 -2.41 18.35 -2.27
CA ILE A 138 -2.50 18.11 -0.82
C ILE A 138 -3.79 17.35 -0.49
N GLU A 139 -3.66 16.29 0.30
CA GLU A 139 -4.77 15.53 0.85
C GLU A 139 -5.41 16.30 2.01
N LEU A 140 -6.73 16.56 1.93
CA LEU A 140 -7.51 17.16 3.03
C LEU A 140 -8.10 16.12 4.00
N GLY A 141 -8.05 14.84 3.61
CA GLY A 141 -8.44 13.71 4.43
C GLY A 141 -8.81 12.50 3.58
N CYS A 142 -8.84 11.34 4.23
CA CYS A 142 -9.25 10.09 3.62
C CYS A 142 -10.71 9.79 3.95
N ALA A 143 -11.57 9.68 2.94
CA ALA A 143 -12.98 9.35 3.13
C ALA A 143 -13.18 7.89 3.57
N PHE A 144 -12.51 6.94 2.91
CA PHE A 144 -12.45 5.53 3.29
C PHE A 144 -11.26 4.83 2.61
N LYS A 145 -10.75 3.74 3.22
CA LYS A 145 -9.85 2.75 2.59
C LYS A 145 -10.45 1.36 2.80
N ARG A 146 -10.41 0.50 1.78
CA ARG A 146 -10.87 -0.91 1.85
C ARG A 146 -10.15 -1.73 0.78
N ASN A 147 -10.08 -3.04 0.96
CA ASN A 147 -9.61 -3.95 -0.09
C ASN A 147 -10.63 -4.07 -1.23
N VAL A 148 -10.20 -4.64 -2.36
CA VAL A 148 -11.08 -4.99 -3.48
C VAL A 148 -12.13 -6.02 -3.01
N SER A 149 -13.34 -5.93 -3.56
CA SER A 149 -14.37 -6.93 -3.28
C SER A 149 -14.01 -8.25 -3.97
N LEU A 150 -13.76 -9.28 -3.16
CA LEU A 150 -13.57 -10.67 -3.58
C LEU A 150 -14.89 -11.45 -3.65
#